data_AF-V9ICI1-F1
#
_entry.id   AF-V9ICI1-F1
#
_cell.length_a   1.000
_cell.length_b   1.000
_cell.length_c   1.000
_cell.angle_alpha   90.00
_cell.angle_beta   90.00
_cell.angle_gamma   90.00
#
_symmetry.space_group_name_H-M   'P 1'
#
loop_
_entity.id
_entity.type
_entity.pdbx_description
1 polymer ?
#
loop_
_entity_poly.entity_id
_entity_poly.type
_entity_poly.pdbx_seq_one_letter_code
_entity_poly.pdbx_strand_id
1 'polypeptide(L)'
;MKALLYAAVEQAPAADITESHILERYFNKFDEQFFHYCDKELAKINTFYSEKLAEATRRFATLNNELSEILSASENGQGNHKIRYRNNILHKKPVSARKLQELKLAFSEFYLFLILLQNYQNLNFTGFRKILKKHDKVCKDN
;
A
#
# COMPACT_ATOMS: atom_id res chain seq x y z
N MET A 1 -15.46 -8.94 10.12
CA MET A 1 -16.65 -8.37 9.46
C MET A 1 -17.71 -9.39 9.05
N LYS A 2 -17.41 -10.46 8.29
CA LYS A 2 -18.46 -11.46 7.91
C LYS A 2 -19.15 -12.09 9.12
N ALA A 3 -18.40 -12.43 10.17
CA ALA A 3 -18.95 -12.96 11.42
C ALA A 3 -19.93 -12.00 12.10
N LEU A 4 -19.71 -10.68 12.03
CA LEU A 4 -20.65 -9.68 12.56
C LEU A 4 -21.98 -9.73 11.80
N LEU A 5 -21.93 -9.86 10.48
CA LEU A 5 -23.15 -10.00 9.66
C LEU A 5 -23.89 -11.32 9.95
N TYR A 6 -23.18 -12.43 10.14
CA TYR A 6 -23.82 -13.70 10.48
C TYR A 6 -24.45 -13.67 11.88
N ALA A 7 -23.75 -13.13 12.87
CA ALA A 7 -24.28 -12.96 14.21
C ALA A 7 -25.53 -12.07 14.23
N ALA A 8 -25.56 -11.01 13.41
CA ALA A 8 -26.71 -10.13 13.29
C ALA A 8 -27.95 -10.82 12.70
N VAL A 9 -27.75 -11.74 11.75
CA VAL A 9 -28.83 -12.55 11.18
C VAL A 9 -29.32 -13.59 12.18
N GLU A 10 -28.41 -14.26 12.89
CA GLU A 10 -28.77 -15.28 13.89
C GLU A 10 -29.49 -14.71 15.11
N GLN A 11 -29.13 -13.49 15.52
CA GLN A 11 -29.71 -12.80 16.67
C GLN A 11 -30.94 -11.95 16.31
N ALA A 12 -31.32 -11.89 15.02
CA ALA A 12 -32.47 -11.12 14.57
C ALA A 12 -33.77 -11.67 15.16
N PRO A 13 -34.66 -10.82 15.69
CA PRO A 13 -36.00 -11.25 16.11
C PRO A 13 -36.75 -11.88 14.92
N ALA A 14 -37.57 -12.90 15.20
CA ALA A 14 -38.34 -13.60 14.19
C ALA A 14 -39.33 -12.64 13.49
N ALA A 15 -39.12 -12.41 12.19
CA ALA A 15 -39.83 -11.38 11.43
C ALA A 15 -41.34 -11.64 11.29
N ASP A 16 -41.77 -12.89 11.43
CA ASP A 16 -43.15 -13.36 11.34
C ASP A 16 -43.96 -13.10 12.62
N ILE A 17 -43.30 -12.90 13.76
CA ILE A 17 -43.94 -12.77 15.09
C ILE A 17 -43.62 -11.42 15.77
N THR A 18 -42.68 -10.66 15.23
CA THR A 18 -42.18 -9.42 15.84
C THR A 18 -42.77 -8.19 15.16
N GLU A 19 -43.21 -7.21 15.95
CA GLU A 19 -43.72 -5.95 15.41
C GLU A 19 -42.64 -5.19 14.61
N SER A 20 -43.06 -4.59 13.49
CA SER A 20 -42.16 -3.90 12.53
C SER A 20 -41.23 -2.88 13.18
N HIS A 21 -41.72 -2.11 14.15
CA HIS A 21 -40.94 -1.08 14.85
C HIS A 21 -39.79 -1.65 15.71
N ILE A 22 -39.91 -2.89 16.17
CA ILE A 22 -38.88 -3.58 16.96
C ILE A 22 -37.77 -4.09 16.05
N LEU A 23 -38.13 -4.64 14.88
CA LEU A 23 -37.19 -5.07 13.86
C LEU A 23 -36.37 -3.88 13.33
N GLU A 24 -37.03 -2.77 13.02
CA GLU A 24 -36.37 -1.54 12.58
C GLU A 24 -35.36 -1.04 13.64
N ARG A 25 -35.76 -1.02 14.91
CA ARG A 25 -34.85 -0.62 16.01
C ARG A 25 -33.66 -1.57 16.15
N TYR A 26 -33.85 -2.87 15.96
CA TYR A 26 -32.77 -3.86 16.00
C TYR A 26 -31.76 -3.62 14.87
N PHE A 27 -32.23 -3.49 13.62
CA PHE A 27 -31.35 -3.27 12.47
C PHE A 27 -30.66 -1.91 12.52
N ASN A 28 -31.33 -0.84 12.98
CA ASN A 28 -30.69 0.46 13.20
C ASN A 28 -29.53 0.37 14.21
N LYS A 29 -29.71 -0.36 15.32
CA LYS A 29 -28.64 -0.58 16.29
C LYS A 29 -27.50 -1.42 15.70
N PHE A 30 -27.82 -2.41 14.89
CA PHE A 30 -26.82 -3.21 14.19
C PHE A 30 -26.01 -2.36 13.19
N ASP A 31 -26.68 -1.49 12.43
CA ASP A 31 -26.04 -0.58 11.48
C ASP A 31 -25.02 0.32 12.18
N GLU A 32 -25.39 0.95 13.30
CA GLU A 32 -24.45 1.75 14.09
C GLU A 32 -23.21 0.95 14.51
N GLN A 33 -23.41 -0.28 15.01
CA GLN A 33 -22.30 -1.14 15.41
C GLN A 33 -21.42 -1.57 14.23
N PHE A 34 -22.04 -1.89 13.10
CA PHE A 34 -21.36 -2.31 11.89
C PHE A 34 -20.54 -1.18 11.29
N PHE A 35 -21.12 0.00 11.11
CA PHE A 35 -20.42 1.16 10.54
C PHE A 35 -19.32 1.67 11.48
N HIS A 36 -19.55 1.69 12.79
CA HIS A 36 -18.48 1.99 13.75
C HIS A 36 -17.30 1.03 13.65
N TYR A 37 -17.57 -0.27 13.45
CA TYR A 37 -16.51 -1.25 13.21
C TYR A 37 -15.81 -1.00 11.86
N CYS A 38 -16.56 -0.69 10.80
CA CYS A 38 -15.99 -0.32 9.50
C CYS A 38 -15.08 0.89 9.58
N ASP A 39 -15.47 1.95 10.32
CA ASP A 39 -14.65 3.15 10.49
C ASP A 39 -13.32 2.83 11.17
N LYS A 40 -13.33 1.99 12.21
CA LYS A 40 -12.09 1.55 12.88
C LYS A 40 -11.17 0.78 11.94
N GLU A 41 -11.70 -0.16 11.17
CA GLU A 41 -10.90 -0.94 10.23
C GLU A 41 -10.40 -0.06 9.07
N LEU A 42 -11.22 0.87 8.58
CA LEU A 42 -10.82 1.81 7.54
C LEU A 42 -9.71 2.74 8.03
N ALA A 43 -9.83 3.27 9.25
CA ALA A 43 -8.80 4.10 9.88
C ALA A 43 -7.47 3.34 10.01
N LYS A 44 -7.52 2.07 10.43
CA LYS A 44 -6.33 1.20 10.51
C LYS A 44 -5.66 1.02 9.14
N ILE A 45 -6.45 0.76 8.10
CA ILE A 45 -5.95 0.57 6.72
C ILE A 45 -5.33 1.86 6.19
N ASN A 46 -6.02 2.99 6.37
CA ASN A 46 -5.52 4.29 5.93
C ASN A 46 -4.23 4.66 6.65
N THR A 47 -4.17 4.45 7.97
CA THR A 47 -2.95 4.73 8.76
C THR A 47 -1.76 3.93 8.25
N PHE A 48 -1.93 2.62 8.09
CA PHE A 48 -0.88 1.75 7.57
C PHE A 48 -0.47 2.13 6.14
N TYR A 49 -1.44 2.35 5.25
CA TYR A 49 -1.16 2.70 3.86
C TYR A 49 -0.42 4.04 3.74
N SER A 50 -0.86 5.07 4.48
CA SER A 50 -0.20 6.39 4.50
C SER A 50 1.23 6.30 5.03
N GLU A 51 1.46 5.51 6.09
CA GLU A 51 2.82 5.27 6.61
C GLU A 51 3.71 4.60 5.56
N LYS A 52 3.20 3.54 4.91
CA LYS A 52 3.94 2.82 3.86
C LYS A 52 4.16 3.63 2.59
N LEU A 53 3.23 4.51 2.24
CA LEU A 53 3.40 5.42 1.13
C LEU A 53 4.48 6.47 1.44
N ALA A 54 4.50 7.02 2.65
CA ALA A 54 5.55 7.94 3.08
C ALA A 54 6.93 7.25 3.11
N GLU A 55 7.00 6.00 3.58
CA GLU A 55 8.19 5.15 3.48
C GLU A 55 8.64 4.96 2.03
N ALA A 56 7.69 4.71 1.11
CA ALA A 56 7.96 4.57 -0.32
C ALA A 56 8.59 5.85 -0.91
N THR A 57 8.00 7.01 -0.62
CA THR A 57 8.49 8.30 -1.11
C THR A 57 9.89 8.59 -0.61
N ARG A 58 10.19 8.32 0.67
CA ARG A 58 11.53 8.48 1.24
C ARG A 58 12.55 7.58 0.56
N ARG A 59 12.23 6.29 0.40
CA ARG A 59 13.11 5.33 -0.29
C ARG A 59 13.38 5.73 -1.73
N PHE A 60 12.36 6.18 -2.46
CA PHE A 60 12.51 6.64 -3.83
C PHE A 60 13.46 7.85 -3.93
N ALA A 61 13.32 8.82 -3.02
CA ALA A 61 14.23 9.97 -2.97
C ALA A 61 15.69 9.53 -2.72
N THR A 62 15.92 8.63 -1.77
CA THR A 62 17.26 8.09 -1.49
C THR A 62 17.84 7.36 -2.71
N LEU A 63 17.08 6.46 -3.33
CA LEU A 63 17.54 5.69 -4.49
C LEU A 63 17.86 6.57 -5.70
N ASN A 64 17.06 7.63 -5.93
CA ASN A 64 17.34 8.58 -6.99
C ASN A 64 18.60 9.41 -6.70
N ASN A 65 18.79 9.86 -5.46
CA ASN A 65 20.00 10.59 -5.09
C ASN A 65 21.25 9.72 -5.29
N GLU A 66 21.22 8.47 -4.84
CA GLU A 66 22.32 7.52 -5.07
C GLU A 66 22.59 7.27 -6.55
N LEU A 67 21.54 7.17 -7.37
CA LEU A 67 21.66 7.02 -8.82
C LEU A 67 22.29 8.27 -9.46
N SER A 68 21.83 9.47 -9.09
CA SER A 68 22.38 10.73 -9.59
C SER A 68 23.85 10.94 -9.21
N GLU A 69 24.25 10.58 -8.00
CA GLU A 69 25.66 10.61 -7.56
C GLU A 69 26.53 9.68 -8.41
N ILE A 70 26.05 8.47 -8.69
CA ILE A 70 26.73 7.49 -9.55
C ILE A 70 26.88 8.00 -10.99
N LEU A 71 25.84 8.64 -11.54
CA LEU A 71 25.87 9.18 -12.91
C LEU A 71 26.81 10.40 -13.02
N SER A 72 26.72 11.36 -12.09
CA SER A 72 27.59 12.55 -12.08
C SER A 72 29.08 12.21 -11.87
N ALA A 73 29.39 11.19 -11.07
CA ALA A 73 30.75 10.66 -10.95
C ALA A 73 31.31 10.07 -12.27
N SER A 74 30.42 9.62 -13.17
CA SER A 74 30.79 9.12 -14.50
C SER A 74 31.05 10.26 -15.51
N GLU A 75 30.36 11.40 -15.37
CA GLU A 75 30.42 12.54 -16.30
C GLU A 75 31.61 13.49 -16.07
N ASN A 76 32.04 13.69 -14.82
CA ASN A 76 33.18 14.57 -14.47
C ASN A 76 34.55 14.09 -14.99
N GLY A 77 34.62 12.98 -15.73
CA GLY A 77 35.84 12.45 -16.36
C GLY A 77 36.10 12.88 -17.80
N GLN A 78 35.34 13.82 -18.37
CA GLN A 78 35.45 14.22 -19.79
C GLN A 78 35.91 15.67 -20.05
N GLY A 79 36.42 16.37 -19.04
CA GLY A 79 36.94 17.74 -19.19
C GLY A 79 38.44 17.81 -19.43
N ASN A 80 38.85 18.11 -20.67
CA ASN A 80 40.11 18.72 -21.11
C ASN A 80 41.45 18.01 -20.79
N HIS A 81 42.02 17.30 -21.79
CA HIS A 81 43.44 17.48 -22.14
C HIS A 81 43.73 16.99 -23.58
N LYS A 82 44.11 17.94 -24.44
CA LYS A 82 44.73 17.68 -25.75
C LYS A 82 46.10 17.02 -25.54
N ILE A 83 46.29 15.86 -26.17
CA ILE A 83 47.54 15.29 -26.72
C ILE A 83 48.82 15.54 -25.89
N ARG A 84 49.26 14.53 -25.13
CA ARG A 84 50.70 14.26 -24.95
C ARG A 84 50.95 12.77 -24.71
N TYR A 85 51.71 12.16 -25.62
CA TYR A 85 52.29 10.83 -25.50
C TYR A 85 53.00 10.66 -24.15
N ARG A 86 52.57 9.70 -23.33
CA ARG A 86 53.43 8.77 -22.58
C ARG A 86 52.57 7.89 -21.68
N ASN A 87 52.87 6.59 -21.73
CA ASN A 87 52.49 5.55 -20.78
C ASN A 87 52.04 6.09 -19.43
N ASN A 88 50.77 5.89 -19.08
CA ASN A 88 50.32 5.67 -17.71
C ASN A 88 49.00 4.91 -17.74
N ILE A 89 49.14 3.59 -17.60
CA ILE A 89 48.17 2.70 -16.97
C ILE A 89 47.90 3.28 -15.57
N LEU A 90 46.83 4.05 -15.35
CA LEU A 90 46.40 4.41 -13.99
C LEU A 90 44.94 4.91 -13.94
N HIS A 91 44.06 4.00 -13.52
CA HIS A 91 42.83 4.25 -12.75
C HIS A 91 41.82 5.31 -13.23
N LYS A 92 41.15 5.03 -14.36
CA LYS A 92 39.71 5.31 -14.41
C LYS A 92 39.05 4.23 -13.55
N LYS A 93 38.67 4.50 -12.29
CA LYS A 93 37.81 3.54 -11.57
C LYS A 93 36.39 3.74 -12.10
N PRO A 94 35.86 2.85 -12.95
CA PRO A 94 34.41 2.84 -13.18
C PRO A 94 33.74 2.68 -11.82
N VAL A 95 32.55 3.27 -11.66
CA VAL A 95 31.68 2.98 -10.51
C VAL A 95 31.73 1.48 -10.27
N SER A 96 32.03 1.06 -9.04
CA SER A 96 32.35 -0.34 -8.79
C SER A 96 31.18 -1.19 -9.26
N ALA A 97 31.45 -2.25 -10.03
CA ALA A 97 30.40 -3.16 -10.52
C ALA A 97 29.52 -3.67 -9.36
N ARG A 98 30.14 -3.82 -8.18
CA ARG A 98 29.47 -4.11 -6.91
C ARG A 98 28.45 -3.05 -6.50
N LYS A 99 28.81 -1.76 -6.48
CA LYS A 99 27.87 -0.67 -6.11
C LYS A 99 26.70 -0.56 -7.09
N LEU A 100 26.94 -0.78 -8.39
CA LEU A 100 25.87 -0.83 -9.39
C LEU A 100 24.94 -2.04 -9.19
N GLN A 101 25.50 -3.19 -8.82
CA GLN A 101 24.70 -4.40 -8.52
C GLN A 101 23.87 -4.23 -7.25
N GLU A 102 24.43 -3.62 -6.20
CA GLU A 102 23.71 -3.26 -4.97
C GLU A 102 22.56 -2.28 -5.27
N LEU A 103 22.79 -1.26 -6.11
CA LEU A 103 21.74 -0.32 -6.50
C LEU A 103 20.63 -1.01 -7.31
N LYS A 104 20.98 -1.88 -8.26
CA LYS A 104 19.99 -2.66 -9.03
C LYS A 104 19.14 -3.56 -8.13
N LEU A 105 19.76 -4.18 -7.13
CA LEU A 105 19.05 -4.99 -6.14
C LEU A 105 18.08 -4.10 -5.33
N ALA A 106 18.56 -2.96 -4.84
CA ALA A 106 17.74 -2.04 -4.06
C ALA A 106 16.52 -1.50 -4.84
N PHE A 107 16.68 -1.16 -6.13
CA PHE A 107 15.55 -0.80 -6.99
C PHE A 107 14.58 -1.97 -7.23
N SER A 108 15.09 -3.20 -7.36
CA SER A 108 14.26 -4.39 -7.55
C SER A 108 13.40 -4.68 -6.31
N GLU A 109 14.00 -4.58 -5.12
CA GLU A 109 13.29 -4.72 -3.84
C GLU A 109 12.28 -3.59 -3.63
N PHE A 110 12.64 -2.36 -3.98
CA PHE A 110 11.74 -1.22 -3.91
C PHE A 110 10.54 -1.39 -4.85
N TYR A 111 10.75 -1.84 -6.09
CA TYR A 111 9.67 -2.13 -7.02
C TYR A 111 8.74 -3.22 -6.49
N LEU A 112 9.28 -4.32 -5.95
CA LEU A 112 8.48 -5.37 -5.33
C LEU A 112 7.62 -4.80 -4.18
N PHE A 113 8.22 -3.94 -3.34
CA PHE A 113 7.50 -3.27 -2.25
C PHE A 113 6.31 -2.42 -2.77
N LEU A 114 6.47 -1.68 -3.87
CA LEU A 114 5.38 -0.92 -4.48
C LEU A 114 4.25 -1.81 -4.97
N ILE A 115 4.58 -2.94 -5.62
CA ILE A 115 3.58 -3.92 -6.08
C ILE A 115 2.80 -4.51 -4.90
N LEU A 116 3.48 -4.83 -3.80
CA LEU A 116 2.82 -5.32 -2.58
C LEU A 116 1.89 -4.26 -1.98
N LEU A 117 2.31 -2.99 -1.96
CA LEU A 117 1.50 -1.89 -1.46
C LEU A 117 0.25 -1.64 -2.34
N GLN A 118 0.40 -1.74 -3.66
CA GLN A 118 -0.71 -1.66 -4.60
C GLN A 118 -1.70 -2.83 -4.42
N ASN A 119 -1.19 -4.05 -4.24
CA ASN A 119 -2.01 -5.23 -3.96
C ASN A 119 -2.78 -5.07 -2.66
N TYR A 120 -2.14 -4.55 -1.60
CA TYR A 120 -2.79 -4.24 -0.34
C TYR A 120 -3.97 -3.28 -0.54
N GLN A 121 -3.78 -2.18 -1.28
CA GLN A 121 -4.86 -1.24 -1.58
C GLN A 121 -6.02 -1.91 -2.32
N ASN A 122 -5.73 -2.66 -3.38
CA ASN A 122 -6.74 -3.31 -4.21
C ASN A 122 -7.56 -4.36 -3.44
N LEU A 123 -6.90 -5.16 -2.60
CA LEU A 123 -7.54 -6.17 -1.77
C LEU A 123 -8.45 -5.54 -0.73
N ASN A 124 -7.98 -4.50 -0.03
CA ASN A 124 -8.78 -3.81 0.98
C ASN A 124 -9.98 -3.08 0.34
N PHE A 125 -9.77 -2.35 -0.75
CA PHE A 125 -10.86 -1.70 -1.48
C PHE A 125 -11.93 -2.69 -1.93
N THR A 126 -11.51 -3.81 -2.54
CA THR A 126 -12.43 -4.84 -2.99
C THR A 126 -13.14 -5.52 -1.81
N GLY A 127 -12.43 -5.74 -0.70
CA GLY A 127 -12.96 -6.31 0.54
C GLY A 127 -14.07 -5.44 1.14
N PHE A 128 -13.82 -4.14 1.30
CA PHE A 128 -14.81 -3.18 1.79
C PHE A 128 -16.01 -3.07 0.85
N ARG A 129 -15.79 -2.96 -0.46
CA ARG A 129 -16.90 -2.95 -1.42
C ARG A 129 -17.78 -4.21 -1.31
N LYS A 130 -17.17 -5.39 -1.15
CA LYS A 130 -17.92 -6.65 -1.03
C LYS A 130 -18.66 -6.77 0.30
N ILE A 131 -18.09 -6.31 1.40
CA ILE A 131 -18.73 -6.43 2.72
C ILE A 131 -19.89 -5.44 2.86
N LEU A 132 -19.75 -4.22 2.35
CA LEU A 132 -20.82 -3.23 2.30
C LEU A 132 -22.00 -3.73 1.46
N LYS A 133 -21.72 -4.26 0.26
CA LYS A 133 -22.77 -4.90 -0.57
C LYS A 133 -23.45 -6.07 0.13
N LYS A 134 -22.73 -6.80 0.99
CA LYS A 134 -23.32 -7.91 1.76
C LYS A 134 -24.20 -7.38 2.89
N HIS A 135 -23.76 -6.34 3.58
CA HIS A 135 -24.55 -5.62 4.58
C HIS A 135 -25.86 -5.11 3.97
N ASP A 136 -25.79 -4.39 2.85
CA ASP A 136 -26.97 -3.91 2.13
C ASP A 136 -27.97 -5.04 1.85
N LYS A 137 -27.48 -6.19 1.37
CA LYS A 137 -28.33 -7.34 1.07
C LYS A 137 -28.98 -7.95 2.32
N VAL A 138 -28.31 -7.92 3.46
CA VAL A 138 -28.82 -8.53 4.70
C VAL A 138 -29.83 -7.62 5.41
N CYS A 139 -29.61 -6.31 5.34
CA CYS A 139 -30.39 -5.33 6.08
C CYS A 139 -31.52 -4.67 5.27
N LYS A 140 -31.50 -4.75 3.93
CA LYS A 140 -32.54 -4.15 3.06
C LYS A 140 -33.47 -5.17 2.40
N ASP A 141 -33.12 -6.46 2.39
CA ASP A 141 -33.97 -7.53 1.85
C ASP A 141 -34.81 -8.25 2.94
N ASN A 142 -34.73 -7.80 4.21
CA ASN A 142 -35.55 -8.26 5.34
C ASN A 142 -36.41 -7.11 5.87
#